data_AF-A0A5C6M6B1-F1
#
_entry.id   AF-A0A5C6M6B1-F1
#
_cell.length_a   1.000
_cell.length_b   1.000
_cell.length_c   1.000
_cell.angle_alpha   90.00
_cell.angle_beta   90.00
_cell.angle_gamma   90.00
#
_symmetry.space_group_name_H-M   'P 1'
#
loop_
_entity.id
_entity.type
_entity.pdbx_description
1 polymer ?
#
loop_
_entity_poly.entity_id
_entity_poly.type
_entity_poly.pdbx_seq_one_letter_code
_entity_poly.pdbx_strand_id
1 'polypeptide(L)'
;MTRLPDFAWLSYNSGLRSIETMLTFYSDFEELQRQTARSRTRPHSVGLRQPNAWGLYDMHGNAAEWTADWFAEYQAGPQRNPEGPAEGSEKVVRGGNWNADAISVRSGHRQTLQPEFGRAGFRVVMERVAVAGTP
;
A
#
# COMPACT_ATOMS: atom_id res chain seq x y z
N MET A 1 -20.49 -9.98 17.03
CA MET A 1 -19.29 -9.11 17.08
C MET A 1 -18.13 -9.92 16.51
N THR A 2 -18.03 -9.95 15.18
CA THR A 2 -17.09 -10.83 14.46
C THR A 2 -15.71 -10.20 14.55
N ARG A 3 -14.72 -10.92 15.10
CA ARG A 3 -13.30 -10.52 15.05
C ARG A 3 -12.96 -10.12 13.62
N LEU A 4 -12.38 -8.93 13.45
CA LEU A 4 -11.81 -8.55 12.18
C LEU A 4 -10.77 -9.63 11.78
N PRO A 5 -10.81 -10.18 10.55
CA PRO A 5 -9.86 -11.19 10.09
C PRO A 5 -8.42 -10.67 10.21
N ASP A 6 -7.43 -11.56 10.16
CA ASP A 6 -5.99 -11.28 10.30
C ASP A 6 -5.46 -10.09 9.47
N PHE A 7 -6.16 -9.69 8.40
CA PHE A 7 -5.87 -8.46 7.64
C PHE A 7 -5.96 -7.18 8.49
N ALA A 8 -6.79 -7.16 9.53
CA ALA A 8 -6.85 -6.03 10.45
C ALA A 8 -5.58 -5.90 11.28
N TRP A 9 -4.81 -6.98 11.48
CA TRP A 9 -3.49 -6.91 12.10
C TRP A 9 -2.48 -6.15 11.23
N LEU A 10 -2.66 -6.19 9.91
CA LEU A 10 -1.82 -5.50 8.92
C LEU A 10 -2.25 -4.04 8.72
N SER A 11 -3.54 -3.73 8.87
CA SER A 11 -4.04 -2.35 8.83
C SER A 11 -3.93 -1.57 10.13
N TYR A 12 -3.55 -2.22 11.23
CA TYR A 12 -3.47 -1.63 12.56
C TYR A 12 -2.24 -0.75 12.73
N ASN A 13 -2.16 0.30 11.89
CA ASN A 13 -1.43 1.55 12.08
C ASN A 13 -0.26 1.41 13.06
N SER A 14 0.94 1.19 12.52
CA SER A 14 2.32 1.27 13.07
C SER A 14 2.64 1.83 14.49
N GLY A 15 1.72 2.45 15.21
CA GLY A 15 1.84 2.98 16.57
C GLY A 15 1.09 2.17 17.64
N LEU A 16 0.92 2.79 18.81
CA LEU A 16 0.50 2.12 20.05
C LEU A 16 -1.03 1.91 20.18
N ARG A 17 -1.85 2.51 19.31
CA ARG A 17 -3.33 2.45 19.35
C ARG A 17 -3.93 2.48 17.94
N SER A 18 -5.09 1.83 17.76
CA SER A 18 -5.91 1.94 16.55
C SER A 18 -6.43 3.36 16.36
N ILE A 19 -6.48 3.81 15.10
CA ILE A 19 -7.17 5.03 14.68
C ILE A 19 -8.14 4.65 13.56
N GLU A 20 -9.38 5.08 13.64
CA GLU A 20 -10.35 4.98 12.54
C GLU A 20 -10.09 6.08 11.52
N THR A 21 -9.14 5.85 10.62
CA THR A 21 -8.61 6.90 9.76
C THR A 21 -9.56 7.30 8.63
N MET A 22 -10.43 6.41 8.15
CA MET A 22 -11.33 6.69 7.02
C MET A 22 -12.41 7.73 7.35
N LEU A 23 -13.16 7.54 8.44
CA LEU A 23 -14.26 8.44 8.81
C LEU A 23 -13.72 9.82 9.19
N THR A 24 -12.58 9.87 9.89
CA THR A 24 -11.96 11.13 10.31
C THR A 24 -11.27 11.85 9.16
N PHE A 25 -10.69 11.16 8.16
CA PHE A 25 -10.09 11.80 6.99
C PHE A 25 -11.08 12.67 6.21
N TYR A 26 -12.29 12.16 5.98
CA TYR A 26 -13.31 12.89 5.20
C TYR A 26 -14.12 13.89 6.03
N SER A 27 -14.14 13.76 7.36
CA SER A 27 -14.93 14.64 8.23
C SER A 27 -14.11 15.73 8.94
N ASP A 28 -12.86 15.45 9.31
CA ASP A 28 -11.99 16.37 10.06
C ASP A 28 -10.51 15.97 9.92
N PHE A 29 -9.86 16.48 8.86
CA PHE A 29 -8.46 16.19 8.58
C PHE A 29 -7.50 16.68 9.69
N GLU A 30 -7.85 17.75 10.43
CA GLU A 30 -7.05 18.21 11.57
C GLU A 30 -7.13 17.24 12.74
N GLU A 31 -8.32 16.70 13.02
CA GLU A 31 -8.48 15.69 14.06
C GLU A 31 -7.75 14.39 13.70
N LEU A 32 -7.76 14.00 12.43
CA LEU A 32 -6.94 12.88 11.96
C LEU A 32 -5.45 13.12 12.23
N GLN A 33 -4.95 14.32 11.95
CA GLN A 33 -3.57 14.69 12.25
C GLN A 33 -3.28 14.66 13.75
N ARG A 34 -4.19 15.19 14.59
CA ARG A 34 -4.07 15.15 16.05
C ARG A 34 -4.04 13.71 16.57
N GLN A 35 -4.90 12.82 16.06
CA GLN A 35 -4.94 11.42 16.45
C GLN A 35 -3.67 10.67 16.02
N THR A 36 -3.20 10.89 14.80
CA THR A 36 -1.93 10.35 14.27
C THR A 36 -0.75 10.80 15.15
N ALA A 37 -0.69 12.08 15.52
CA ALA A 37 0.33 12.61 16.42
C ALA A 37 0.26 12.00 17.83
N ARG A 38 -0.94 11.87 18.41
CA ARG A 38 -1.15 11.26 19.74
C ARG A 38 -0.81 9.77 19.79
N SER A 39 -1.12 9.04 18.73
CA SER A 39 -0.85 7.60 18.62
C SER A 39 0.61 7.27 18.30
N ARG A 40 1.42 8.29 17.94
CA ARG A 40 2.82 8.17 17.51
C ARG A 40 2.99 7.22 16.32
N THR A 41 1.98 7.11 15.45
CA THR A 41 2.05 6.29 14.23
C THR A 41 3.00 6.93 13.22
N ARG A 42 3.90 6.12 12.69
CA ARG A 42 4.97 6.52 11.75
C ARG A 42 5.46 5.28 11.00
N PRO A 43 6.13 5.44 9.85
CA PRO A 43 6.85 4.32 9.27
C PRO A 43 7.79 3.70 10.31
N HIS A 44 7.94 2.39 10.25
CA HIS A 44 8.89 1.65 11.06
C HIS A 44 9.91 0.95 10.16
N SER A 45 11.02 0.48 10.76
CA SER A 45 11.98 -0.37 10.05
C SER A 45 11.26 -1.55 9.40
N VAL A 46 11.65 -1.89 8.18
CA VAL A 46 11.07 -3.02 7.44
C VAL A 46 11.32 -4.34 8.16
N GLY A 47 10.42 -5.31 7.99
CA GLY A 47 10.61 -6.68 8.48
C GLY A 47 10.22 -6.92 9.94
N LEU A 48 9.59 -5.95 10.61
CA LEU A 48 9.17 -6.08 12.01
C LEU A 48 7.83 -6.82 12.17
N ARG A 49 7.07 -6.98 11.09
CA ARG A 49 5.80 -7.72 11.06
C ARG A 49 5.99 -9.10 10.43
N GLN A 50 5.00 -9.97 10.57
CA GLN A 50 5.05 -11.28 9.92
C GLN A 50 5.02 -11.10 8.39
N PRO A 51 5.85 -11.85 7.63
CA PRO A 51 5.78 -11.83 6.19
C PRO A 51 4.53 -12.56 5.69
N ASN A 52 4.15 -12.30 4.43
CA ASN A 52 3.18 -13.15 3.74
C ASN A 52 3.81 -14.49 3.32
N ALA A 53 3.01 -15.37 2.68
CA ALA A 53 3.44 -16.70 2.25
C ALA A 53 4.64 -16.72 1.26
N TRP A 54 4.97 -15.58 0.65
CA TRP A 54 6.11 -15.41 -0.25
C TRP A 54 7.35 -14.80 0.43
N GLY A 55 7.32 -14.61 1.76
CA GLY A 55 8.42 -13.97 2.49
C GLY A 55 8.47 -12.45 2.32
N LEU A 56 7.42 -11.82 1.79
CA LEU A 56 7.37 -10.37 1.62
C LEU A 56 6.81 -9.70 2.87
N TYR A 57 7.52 -8.70 3.36
CA TYR A 57 7.19 -7.94 4.56
C TYR A 57 6.54 -6.61 4.21
N ASP A 58 5.67 -6.15 5.11
CA ASP A 58 5.09 -4.79 5.08
C ASP A 58 4.36 -4.45 3.78
N MET A 59 3.77 -5.45 3.11
CA MET A 59 2.97 -5.28 1.88
C MET A 59 1.64 -4.54 2.10
N HIS A 60 1.27 -4.33 3.37
CA HIS A 60 0.02 -3.78 3.82
C HIS A 60 0.32 -2.79 4.95
N GLY A 61 0.33 -1.50 4.64
CA GLY A 61 0.75 -0.43 5.54
C GLY A 61 2.25 -0.12 5.47
N ASN A 62 2.77 0.49 6.53
CA ASN A 62 4.12 1.08 6.62
C ASN A 62 4.36 2.21 5.62
N ALA A 63 4.42 1.92 4.31
CA ALA A 63 4.54 2.90 3.25
C ALA A 63 3.78 2.41 2.01
N ALA A 64 3.05 3.31 1.36
CA ALA A 64 2.55 3.04 0.02
C ALA A 64 3.75 2.92 -0.92
N GLU A 65 3.68 1.96 -1.82
CA GLU A 65 4.75 1.63 -2.75
C GLU A 65 4.35 2.05 -4.16
N TRP A 66 5.20 2.85 -4.82
CA TRP A 66 5.07 3.22 -6.23
C TRP A 66 5.07 2.00 -7.14
N THR A 67 4.23 2.03 -8.19
CA THR A 67 4.31 1.08 -9.31
C THR A 67 4.66 1.81 -10.61
N ALA A 68 5.13 1.04 -11.60
CA ALA A 68 5.52 1.56 -12.90
C ALA A 68 4.31 2.05 -13.73
N ASP A 69 3.10 1.66 -13.35
CA ASP A 69 1.87 1.94 -14.10
C ASP A 69 1.35 3.36 -13.89
N TRP A 70 0.85 3.95 -14.96
CA TRP A 70 -0.11 5.05 -14.88
C TRP A 70 -1.49 4.52 -14.48
N PHE A 71 -2.29 5.33 -13.77
CA PHE A 71 -3.63 4.92 -13.38
C PHE A 71 -4.58 4.96 -14.57
N ALA A 72 -5.19 3.81 -14.85
CA ALA A 72 -6.40 3.66 -15.64
C ALA A 72 -7.32 2.60 -15.02
N GLU A 73 -8.57 2.55 -15.47
CA GLU A 73 -9.48 1.45 -15.15
C GLU A 73 -8.94 0.12 -15.68
N TYR A 74 -9.22 -0.97 -14.98
CA TYR A 74 -8.87 -2.29 -15.49
C TYR A 74 -9.73 -2.64 -16.69
N GLN A 75 -9.10 -3.15 -17.74
CA GLN A 75 -9.80 -3.71 -18.88
C GLN A 75 -10.49 -5.00 -18.47
N ALA A 76 -11.69 -5.23 -19.02
CA ALA A 76 -12.41 -6.47 -18.82
C ALA A 76 -11.70 -7.65 -19.51
N GLY A 77 -11.85 -8.85 -18.94
CA GLY A 77 -11.29 -10.08 -19.50
C GLY A 77 -9.85 -10.39 -19.05
N PRO A 78 -9.34 -11.58 -19.40
CA PRO A 78 -8.00 -12.02 -19.01
C PRO A 78 -6.92 -11.18 -19.72
N GLN A 79 -5.91 -10.77 -18.96
CA GLN A 79 -4.77 -9.99 -19.43
C GLN A 79 -3.48 -10.75 -19.13
N ARG A 80 -2.48 -10.62 -20.01
CA ARG A 80 -1.15 -11.20 -19.80
C ARG A 80 -0.12 -10.06 -19.82
N ASN A 81 0.57 -9.87 -18.69
CA ASN A 81 1.57 -8.82 -18.50
C ASN A 81 1.11 -7.43 -18.97
N PRO A 82 -0.02 -6.90 -18.46
CA PRO A 82 -0.44 -5.53 -18.80
C PRO A 82 0.60 -4.54 -18.27
N GLU A 83 1.01 -3.59 -19.12
CA GLU A 83 1.99 -2.54 -18.77
C GLU A 83 1.31 -1.22 -18.31
N GLY A 84 -0.02 -1.19 -18.29
CA GLY A 84 -0.80 0.03 -18.11
C GLY A 84 -0.77 0.93 -19.34
N PRO A 85 -1.38 2.12 -19.28
CA PRO A 85 -1.32 3.08 -20.38
C PRO A 85 0.07 3.72 -20.47
N ALA A 86 0.47 4.15 -21.67
CA ALA A 86 1.78 4.76 -21.91
C ALA A 86 1.96 6.12 -21.20
N GLU A 87 0.86 6.82 -20.95
CA GLU A 87 0.80 8.14 -20.32
C GLU A 87 -0.38 8.24 -19.34
N GLY A 88 -0.32 9.22 -18.45
CA GLY A 88 -1.36 9.50 -17.47
C GLY A 88 -1.04 10.72 -16.62
N SER A 89 -2.00 11.14 -15.79
CA SER A 89 -1.84 12.24 -14.84
C SER A 89 -1.38 11.78 -13.45
N GLU A 90 -1.67 10.53 -13.09
CA GLU A 90 -1.35 9.98 -11.78
C GLU A 90 -0.77 8.57 -11.90
N LYS A 91 0.23 8.26 -11.06
CA LYS A 91 0.81 6.92 -10.97
C LYS A 91 0.07 6.11 -9.91
N VAL A 92 0.07 4.80 -10.09
CA VAL A 92 -0.54 3.89 -9.12
C VAL A 92 0.41 3.70 -7.94
N VAL A 93 -0.15 3.74 -6.72
CA VAL A 93 0.51 3.26 -5.50
C VAL A 93 -0.33 2.19 -4.81
N ARG A 94 0.34 1.26 -4.13
CA ARG A 94 -0.27 0.08 -3.49
C ARG A 94 0.17 -0.06 -2.04
N GLY A 95 -0.52 -0.91 -1.29
CA GLY A 95 -0.14 -1.31 0.07
C GLY A 95 -0.59 -0.36 1.17
N GLY A 96 -0.71 0.94 0.87
CA GLY A 96 -1.14 1.98 1.82
C GLY A 96 -0.06 2.36 2.83
N ASN A 97 -0.25 3.49 3.51
CA ASN A 97 0.74 4.10 4.41
C ASN A 97 0.53 3.69 5.88
N TRP A 98 1.46 4.09 6.75
CA TRP A 98 1.42 3.88 8.21
C TRP A 98 0.20 4.46 8.95
N ASN A 99 -0.58 5.32 8.28
CA ASN A 99 -1.80 5.96 8.75
C ASN A 99 -3.02 5.65 7.85
N ALA A 100 -2.91 4.68 6.96
CA ALA A 100 -4.01 4.29 6.08
C ALA A 100 -5.04 3.43 6.82
N ASP A 101 -6.30 3.51 6.41
CA ASP A 101 -7.35 2.66 6.96
C ASP A 101 -7.26 1.20 6.44
N ALA A 102 -8.09 0.33 7.03
CA ALA A 102 -8.14 -1.08 6.68
C ALA A 102 -8.55 -1.38 5.23
N ILE A 103 -9.32 -0.50 4.60
CA ILE A 103 -9.75 -0.65 3.21
C ILE A 103 -8.63 -0.24 2.26
N SER A 104 -7.87 0.79 2.64
CA SER A 104 -6.76 1.37 1.88
C SER A 104 -5.52 0.47 1.83
N VAL A 105 -5.34 -0.43 2.81
CA VAL A 105 -4.22 -1.39 2.82
C VAL A 105 -4.53 -2.75 2.20
N ARG A 106 -5.74 -2.97 1.65
CA ARG A 106 -6.08 -4.26 1.01
C ARG A 106 -5.22 -4.50 -0.24
N SER A 107 -4.90 -5.76 -0.52
CA SER A 107 -4.10 -6.14 -1.70
C SER A 107 -4.66 -5.62 -3.03
N GLY A 108 -5.99 -5.58 -3.17
CA GLY A 108 -6.67 -5.10 -4.37
C GLY A 108 -6.90 -3.59 -4.42
N HIS A 109 -6.59 -2.85 -3.35
CA HIS A 109 -6.79 -1.40 -3.35
C HIS A 109 -5.71 -0.71 -4.20
N ARG A 110 -6.13 0.30 -4.94
CA ARG A 110 -5.28 1.12 -5.81
C ARG A 110 -5.47 2.56 -5.38
N GLN A 111 -4.40 3.19 -4.92
CA GLN A 111 -4.37 4.61 -4.69
C GLN A 111 -3.65 5.27 -5.87
N THR A 112 -3.90 6.56 -6.05
CA THR A 112 -3.24 7.37 -7.06
C THR A 112 -2.51 8.52 -6.39
N LEU A 113 -1.36 8.89 -6.95
CA LEU A 113 -0.61 10.07 -6.56
C LEU A 113 -0.03 10.71 -7.82
N GLN A 114 0.08 12.03 -7.83
CA GLN A 114 0.83 12.71 -8.89
C GLN A 114 2.32 12.32 -8.79
N PRO A 115 3.02 12.10 -9.93
CA PRO A 115 4.42 11.64 -9.95
C PRO A 115 5.39 12.46 -9.09
N GLU A 116 5.12 13.75 -8.93
CA GLU A 116 5.92 14.72 -8.17
C GLU A 116 5.80 14.57 -6.64
N PHE A 117 4.83 13.80 -6.13
CA PHE A 117 4.64 13.64 -4.69
C PHE A 117 5.65 12.68 -4.06
N GLY A 118 6.67 13.21 -3.38
CA GLY A 118 7.69 12.42 -2.68
C GLY A 118 7.26 11.73 -1.37
N ARG A 119 6.01 11.26 -1.24
CA ARG A 119 5.49 10.65 0.01
C ARG A 119 5.27 9.13 -0.04
N ALA A 120 5.60 8.47 -1.14
CA ALA A 120 5.55 7.02 -1.28
C ALA A 120 6.96 6.42 -1.40
N GLY A 121 7.13 5.20 -0.87
CA GLY A 121 8.32 4.38 -1.05
C GLY A 121 8.23 3.56 -2.34
N PHE A 122 9.12 2.58 -2.49
CA PHE A 122 9.04 1.61 -3.58
C PHE A 122 9.74 0.31 -3.17
N ARG A 123 9.40 -0.75 -3.89
CA ARG A 123 10.09 -2.04 -3.83
C ARG A 123 10.53 -2.43 -5.23
N VAL A 124 11.77 -2.88 -5.34
CA VAL A 124 12.33 -3.30 -6.62
C VAL A 124 11.80 -4.69 -6.96
N VAL A 125 11.39 -4.84 -8.22
CA VAL A 125 11.11 -6.13 -8.84
C VAL A 125 12.12 -6.34 -9.96
N MET A 126 12.45 -7.59 -10.23
CA MET A 126 13.29 -7.96 -11.35
C MET A 126 12.65 -9.10 -12.13
N GLU A 127 12.70 -9.01 -13.44
CA GLU A 127 12.39 -10.15 -14.28
C GLU A 127 13.51 -11.19 -14.17
N ARG A 128 13.13 -12.45 -13.99
CA ARG A 128 14.08 -13.55 -14.07
C ARG A 128 14.34 -13.83 -15.55
N VAL A 129 15.47 -13.38 -16.06
CA VAL A 129 15.95 -13.79 -17.37
C VAL A 129 16.46 -15.23 -17.26
N ALA A 130 15.82 -16.16 -17.97
CA ALA A 130 16.35 -17.51 -18.11
C ALA A 130 17.67 -17.43 -18.90
N VAL A 131 18.77 -17.87 -18.30
CA VAL A 131 20.02 -18.06 -19.04
C VAL A 131 19.81 -19.26 -19.95
N ALA A 132 19.82 -19.03 -21.26
CA ALA A 132 19.79 -20.12 -22.23
C ALA A 132 21.01 -21.03 -21.99
N GLY A 133 20.76 -22.29 -21.57
CA GLY A 133 21.79 -23.33 -21.57
C GLY A 133 22.40 -23.73 -20.22
N THR A 134 21.70 -23.62 -19.09
CA THR A 134 22.07 -24.44 -17.92
C THR A 134 21.25 -25.74 -17.97
N PRO A 135 21.88 -26.93 -17.93
CA PRO A 135 21.19 -28.21 -18.08
C PRO A 135 20.15 -28.48 -16.99
#